data_AF-A0A8B6M8V6-F1
#
_entry.id   AF-A0A8B6M8V6-F1
#
_cell.length_a   1.000
_cell.length_b   1.000
_cell.length_c   1.000
_cell.angle_alpha   90.00
_cell.angle_beta   90.00
_cell.angle_gamma   90.00
#
_symmetry.space_group_name_H-M   'P 1'
#
loop_
_entity.id
_entity.type
_entity.pdbx_description
1 polymer ?
#
loop_
_entity_poly.entity_id
_entity_poly.type
_entity_poly.pdbx_seq_one_letter_code
_entity_poly.pdbx_strand_id
1 'polypeptide(L)' 'MPDAEKTLADPAIELIITTDTVPPFRLPSGPVRDKLAIASAAPLLAGAIARLHEDKPLTDLLVF' A
#
# COMPACT_ATOMS: atom_id res chain seq x y z
N MET A 1 14.22 0.90 8.39
CA MET A 1 15.45 1.35 7.70
C MET A 1 15.55 2.85 7.89
N PRO A 2 16.65 3.36 8.45
CA PRO A 2 16.93 4.80 8.38
C PRO A 2 17.05 5.24 6.90
N ASP A 3 16.80 6.52 6.60
CA ASP A 3 17.03 7.18 5.31
C ASP A 3 16.15 6.79 4.10
N ALA A 4 15.10 6.00 4.29
CA ALA A 4 14.16 5.67 3.21
C ALA A 4 13.53 6.92 2.57
N GLU A 5 13.09 7.88 3.39
CA GLU A 5 12.53 9.16 2.92
C GLU A 5 13.54 9.93 2.04
N LYS A 6 14.80 10.02 2.48
CA LYS A 6 15.85 10.74 1.75
C LYS A 6 16.12 10.11 0.39
N THR A 7 16.18 8.78 0.34
CA THR A 7 16.41 8.04 -0.92
C THR A 7 15.21 8.19 -1.85
N LEU A 8 14.00 8.05 -1.31
CA LEU A 8 12.77 8.17 -2.08
C LEU A 8 12.47 9.60 -2.52
N ALA A 9 13.11 10.62 -1.95
CA ALA A 9 12.96 12.01 -2.37
C ALA A 9 13.68 12.34 -3.70
N ASP A 10 14.42 11.39 -4.28
CA ASP A 10 15.12 11.57 -5.55
C ASP A 10 14.17 12.09 -6.66
N PRO A 11 14.50 13.21 -7.33
CA PRO A 11 13.68 13.78 -8.39
C PRO A 11 13.56 12.89 -9.64
N ALA A 12 14.42 11.89 -9.81
CA ALA A 12 14.30 10.89 -10.88
C ALA A 12 13.12 9.93 -10.65
N ILE A 13 12.60 9.84 -9.42
CA ILE A 13 11.42 9.04 -9.11
C ILE A 13 10.18 9.94 -9.25
N GLU A 14 9.43 9.73 -10.33
CA GLU A 14 8.22 10.49 -10.65
C GLU A 14 7.02 10.09 -9.78
N LEU A 15 6.87 8.80 -9.48
CA LEU A 15 5.71 8.26 -8.77
C LEU A 15 6.11 7.13 -7.84
N ILE A 16 5.52 7.12 -6.64
CA ILE A 16 5.63 6.02 -5.68
C ILE A 16 4.22 5.48 -5.46
N ILE A 17 4.01 4.18 -5.71
CA ILE A 17 2.74 3.52 -5.43
C ILE A 17 2.91 2.59 -4.23
N THR A 18 2.09 2.78 -3.20
CA THR A 18 2.05 1.85 -2.05
C THR A 18 0.61 1.48 -1.71
N THR A 19 0.45 0.48 -0.84
CA THR A 19 -0.84 0.23 -0.20
C THR A 19 -1.06 1.11 1.02
N ASP A 20 -2.30 1.16 1.50
CA ASP A 20 -2.73 1.81 2.76
C ASP A 20 -2.63 0.89 4.00
N THR A 21 -1.92 -0.25 3.88
CA THR A 21 -1.66 -1.19 4.99
C THR A 21 -0.91 -0.54 6.16
N VAL A 22 -0.15 0.53 5.88
CA VAL A 22 0.39 1.44 6.87
C VAL A 22 -0.16 2.85 6.58
N PRO A 23 -0.68 3.58 7.59
CA PRO A 23 -1.31 4.87 7.34
C PRO A 23 -0.34 5.90 6.70
N PRO A 24 -0.73 6.54 5.58
CA PRO A 24 0.13 7.47 4.84
C PRO A 24 0.54 8.72 5.63
N PHE A 25 -0.27 9.14 6.61
CA PHE A 25 0.04 10.32 7.44
C PHE A 25 1.27 10.12 8.34
N ARG A 26 1.83 8.91 8.42
CA ARG A 26 3.13 8.66 9.06
C ARG A 26 4.30 9.22 8.25
N LEU A 27 4.11 9.53 6.97
CA LEU A 27 5.08 10.26 6.17
C LEU A 27 4.97 11.77 6.47
N PRO A 28 6.09 12.44 6.80
CA PRO A 28 6.08 13.89 6.89
C PRO A 28 5.70 14.50 5.54
N SER A 29 5.23 15.75 5.57
CA SER A 29 5.07 16.54 4.34
C SER A 29 6.41 16.69 3.63
N GLY A 30 6.42 16.53 2.31
CA GLY A 30 7.63 16.67 1.50
C GLY A 30 7.59 15.88 0.20
N PRO A 31 8.71 15.85 -0.55
CA PRO A 31 8.76 15.33 -1.92
C PRO A 31 8.30 13.89 -2.07
N VAL A 32 8.49 13.06 -1.04
CA VAL A 32 8.03 11.65 -1.03
C VAL A 32 6.51 11.58 -0.97
N ARG A 33 5.87 12.41 -0.15
CA ARG A 33 4.42 12.45 0.00
C ARG A 33 3.74 13.07 -1.23
N ASP A 34 4.39 14.05 -1.86
CA ASP A 34 3.84 14.74 -3.03
C ASP A 34 3.70 13.83 -4.26
N LYS A 35 4.51 12.77 -4.34
CA LYS A 35 4.47 11.76 -5.41
C LYS A 35 3.87 10.42 -4.98
N LEU A 36 3.22 10.36 -3.82
CA LEU A 36 2.63 9.13 -3.32
C LEU A 36 1.23 8.90 -3.90
N ALA A 37 1.04 7.78 -4.59
CA ALA A 37 -0.26 7.23 -4.93
C ALA A 37 -0.56 6.00 -4.07
N ILE A 38 -1.83 5.87 -3.67
CA ILE A 38 -2.28 4.79 -2.79
C ILE A 38 -3.16 3.82 -3.57
N ALA A 39 -2.74 2.56 -3.62
CA ALA A 39 -3.56 1.44 -4.02
C ALA A 39 -4.23 0.84 -2.77
N SER A 40 -5.54 1.03 -2.58
CA SER A 40 -6.18 0.55 -1.36
C SER A 40 -6.12 -0.98 -1.26
N ALA A 41 -5.65 -1.47 -0.12
CA ALA A 41 -5.68 -2.89 0.25
C ALA A 41 -7.04 -3.30 0.84
N ALA A 42 -7.92 -2.34 1.14
CA ALA A 42 -9.21 -2.60 1.78
C ALA A 42 -10.06 -3.64 1.04
N PRO A 43 -10.23 -3.62 -0.31
CA PRO A 43 -11.03 -4.63 -1.01
C PRO A 43 -10.47 -6.05 -0.86
N LEU A 44 -9.14 -6.20 -0.92
CA LEU A 44 -8.49 -7.50 -0.76
C LEU A 44 -8.68 -8.05 0.66
N LEU A 45 -8.43 -7.21 1.67
CA LEU A 45 -8.57 -7.60 3.07
C LEU A 45 -10.03 -7.89 3.45
N ALA A 46 -10.98 -7.07 2.99
CA ALA A 46 -12.40 -7.30 3.17
C ALA A 46 -12.84 -8.63 2.53
N GLY A 47 -12.37 -8.91 1.31
CA GLY A 47 -12.64 -10.17 0.62
C GLY A 47 -12.07 -11.39 1.35
N ALA A 48 -10.88 -11.25 1.95
CA ALA A 48 -10.27 -12.31 2.75
C ALA A 48 -11.06 -12.59 4.04
N ILE A 49 -11.45 -11.53 4.76
CA ILE A 49 -12.27 -11.65 5.97
C ILE A 49 -13.61 -12.33 5.65
N ALA A 50 -14.31 -11.91 4.61
CA ALA A 50 -15.60 -12.48 4.22
C ALA A 50 -15.49 -13.99 3.88
N ARG A 51 -14.44 -14.39 3.16
CA ARG A 51 -14.23 -15.80 2.82
C ARG A 51 -13.89 -16.65 4.04
N LEU A 52 -13.01 -16.16 4.91
CA LEU A 52 -12.67 -16.86 6.16
C LEU A 52 -13.90 -16.98 7.08
N HIS A 53 -14.78 -15.98 7.08
CA HIS A 53 -16.03 -16.03 7.83
C HIS A 53 -17.01 -17.10 7.31
N GLU A 54 -16.96 -17.39 6.02
CA GLU A 54 -17.86 -18.33 5.32
C GLU A 54 -17.20 -19.68 5.00
N ASP A 55 -16.02 -19.98 5.57
CA ASP A 55 -15.20 -21.17 5.29
C ASP A 55 -14.92 -21.39 3.80
N LYS A 56 -14.77 -20.31 3.03
CA LYS A 56 -14.50 -20.34 1.59
C LYS A 56 -12.99 -20.29 1.28
N PRO A 57 -12.54 -20.91 0.18
CA PRO A 57 -11.14 -20.84 -0.25
C PRO A 57 -10.69 -19.41 -0.54
N LEU A 58 -9.44 -19.08 -0.16
CA LEU A 58 -8.80 -17.80 -0.48
C LEU A 58 -8.17 -17.75 -1.87
N THR A 59 -8.02 -18.90 -2.54
CA THR A 59 -7.37 -19.02 -3.85
C THR A 59 -8.02 -18.12 -4.90
N ASP A 60 -9.33 -17.88 -4.81
CA ASP A 60 -10.06 -17.00 -5.74
C ASP A 60 -9.71 -15.51 -5.60
N LEU A 61 -8.99 -15.12 -4.54
CA LEU A 61 -8.44 -13.77 -4.36
C LEU A 61 -7.02 -13.61 -4.94
N LEU A 62 -6.39 -14.71 -5.33
CA LEU A 62 -5.03 -14.73 -5.86
C LEU A 62 -5.11 -15.03 -7.37
N VAL A 63 -4.52 -14.16 -8.18
CA VAL A 63 -4.33 -14.43 -9.60
C VAL A 63 -3.03 -15.24 -9.72
N PHE A 64 -3.15 -16.51 -10.10
CA PHE A 64 -2.01 -17.36 -10.50
C PHE A 64 -2.01 -17.53 -12.01
#